data_AF-A0A1F5QRA1-F1
#
_entry.id   AF-A0A1F5QRA1-F1
#
_cell.length_a   1.000
_cell.length_b   1.000
_cell.length_c   1.000
_cell.angle_alpha   90.00
_cell.angle_beta   90.00
_cell.angle_gamma   90.00
#
_symmetry.space_group_name_H-M   'P 1'
#
loop_
_entity.id
_entity.type
_entity.pdbx_description
1 polymer ?
#
loop_
_entity_poly.entity_id
_entity_poly.type
_entity_poly.pdbx_seq_one_letter_code
_entity_poly.pdbx_strand_id
1 'polypeptide(L)'
;MSEIPPADAAPPAAPETCARCERTLSESDRVPAGDRVFCRSCYETLRMELEQAVNAMSTGINYPMAAVGALLGGALGAAVWWGFTVLTHIAFGLIAVAIGFLAAHGAVRFAGNKRSGGLQLLAIGASILSFFAASYLVNMTFLNQELVRRGETWRLGVVPASFGQFLSVVSLGFGLMDLVFLAIVVYQAWSIPRPLKLPAPAAP
;
A
#
# COMPACT_ATOMS: atom_id res chain seq x y z
N MET A 1 -9.75 74.12 4.68
CA MET A 1 -8.51 73.57 5.26
C MET A 1 -8.94 72.47 6.20
N SER A 2 -8.88 71.23 5.75
CA SER A 2 -9.26 70.05 6.54
C SER A 2 -8.00 69.22 6.67
N GLU A 3 -7.46 69.15 7.88
CA GLU A 3 -6.27 68.37 8.21
C GLU A 3 -6.60 66.87 8.13
N ILE A 4 -5.79 66.15 7.37
CA ILE A 4 -5.82 64.69 7.26
C ILE A 4 -5.01 64.15 8.45
N PRO A 5 -5.58 63.30 9.32
CA PRO A 5 -4.83 62.73 10.44
C PRO A 5 -3.73 61.78 9.92
N PRO A 6 -2.58 61.69 10.61
CA PRO A 6 -1.47 60.85 10.19
C PRO A 6 -1.89 59.38 10.23
N ALA A 7 -1.49 58.63 9.20
CA ALA A 7 -1.68 57.20 9.13
C ALA A 7 -1.04 56.52 10.35
N ASP A 8 -1.86 55.82 11.14
CA ASP A 8 -1.40 54.94 12.20
C ASP A 8 -0.40 53.93 11.64
N ALA A 9 0.85 54.07 12.06
CA ALA A 9 1.89 53.08 11.80
C ALA A 9 1.48 51.78 12.53
N ALA A 10 1.26 50.72 11.75
CA ALA A 10 1.02 49.39 12.29
C ALA A 10 2.16 49.01 13.26
N PRO A 11 1.85 48.35 14.41
CA PRO A 11 2.88 47.91 15.34
C PRO A 11 3.92 47.06 14.62
N PRO A 12 5.22 47.23 14.88
CA PRO A 12 6.23 46.36 14.30
C PRO A 12 5.91 44.92 14.69
N ALA A 13 5.75 44.05 13.69
CA ALA A 13 5.57 42.63 13.89
C ALA A 13 6.69 42.13 14.82
N ALA A 14 6.32 41.36 15.86
CA ALA A 14 7.29 40.79 16.78
C ALA A 14 8.38 40.03 15.99
N PRO A 15 9.65 40.13 16.37
CA PRO A 15 10.73 39.47 15.64
C PRO A 15 10.51 37.96 15.64
N GLU A 16 10.17 37.41 14.49
CA GLU A 16 10.04 35.97 14.30
C GLU A 16 11.42 35.32 14.42
N THR A 17 11.52 34.27 15.23
CA THR A 17 12.77 33.53 15.45
C THR A 17 12.73 32.19 14.72
N CYS A 18 13.90 31.73 14.28
CA CYS A 18 14.04 30.42 13.65
C CYS A 18 13.72 29.31 14.66
N ALA A 19 12.82 28.39 14.32
CA ALA A 19 12.42 27.30 15.20
C ALA A 19 13.52 26.24 15.49
N ARG A 20 14.66 26.28 14.79
CA ARG A 20 15.79 25.35 14.99
C ARG A 20 16.99 25.98 15.72
N CYS A 21 17.36 27.21 15.34
CA CYS A 21 18.57 27.86 15.84
C CYS A 21 18.30 29.14 16.65
N GLU A 22 17.02 29.49 16.85
CA GLU A 22 16.55 30.64 17.66
C GLU A 22 17.02 32.03 17.19
N ARG A 23 17.73 32.10 16.06
CA ARG A 23 18.14 33.36 15.44
C ARG A 23 16.94 34.19 15.02
N THR A 24 16.96 35.49 15.30
CA THR A 24 15.99 36.49 14.79
C THR A 24 16.08 36.58 13.27
N LEU A 25 14.95 36.41 12.58
CA LEU A 25 14.87 36.35 11.13
C LEU A 25 14.62 37.73 10.52
N SER A 26 15.28 38.02 9.40
CA SER A 26 14.89 39.10 8.50
C SER A 26 13.86 38.60 7.48
N GLU A 27 13.07 39.49 6.87
CA GLU A 27 12.11 39.10 5.82
C GLU A 27 12.76 38.34 4.66
N SER A 28 14.04 38.58 4.38
CA SER A 28 14.78 37.93 3.29
C SER A 28 15.28 36.51 3.62
N ASP A 29 15.38 36.15 4.91
CA ASP A 29 15.94 34.87 5.39
C ASP A 29 14.88 33.93 5.99
N ARG A 30 13.64 34.42 6.15
CA ARG A 30 12.52 33.60 6.64
C ARG A 30 12.04 32.64 5.54
N VAL A 31 11.86 31.38 5.90
CA VAL A 31 11.21 30.36 5.09
C VAL A 31 10.07 29.74 5.91
N PRO A 32 8.79 29.95 5.52
CA PRO A 32 7.66 29.33 6.20
C PRO A 32 7.56 27.84 5.87
N ALA A 33 7.35 27.00 6.88
CA ALA A 33 7.19 25.56 6.75
C ALA A 33 6.09 25.05 7.70
N GLY A 34 4.84 25.04 7.22
CA GLY A 34 3.67 24.75 8.05
C GLY A 34 3.48 25.82 9.13
N ASP A 35 3.31 25.41 10.38
CA ASP A 35 3.08 26.31 11.52
C ASP A 35 4.37 26.89 12.12
N ARG A 36 5.52 26.73 11.44
CA ARG A 36 6.84 27.17 11.92
C ARG A 36 7.62 27.91 10.84
N VAL A 37 8.54 28.76 11.27
CA VAL A 37 9.43 29.54 10.40
C VAL A 37 10.88 29.14 10.66
N PHE A 38 11.66 29.00 9.59
CA PHE A 38 13.07 28.61 9.64
C PHE A 38 13.95 29.60 8.90
N CYS A 39 15.23 29.67 9.28
CA CYS A 39 16.27 30.35 8.52
C CYS A 39 16.59 29.56 7.23
N ARG A 40 17.05 30.21 6.14
CA ARG A 40 17.30 29.51 4.86
C ARG A 40 18.28 28.35 5.01
N SER A 41 19.38 28.54 5.74
CA SER A 41 20.37 27.48 5.96
C SER A 41 19.80 26.34 6.82
N CYS A 42 19.05 26.67 7.87
CA CYS A 42 18.40 25.71 8.76
C CYS A 42 17.41 24.81 8.00
N TYR A 43 16.62 25.44 7.11
CA TYR A 43 15.65 24.79 6.26
C TYR A 43 16.32 23.84 5.26
N GLU A 44 17.38 24.30 4.58
CA GLU A 44 18.15 23.48 3.64
C GLU A 44 18.80 22.27 4.32
N THR A 45 19.42 22.44 5.50
CA THR A 45 19.99 21.31 6.25
C THR A 45 18.92 20.30 6.67
N LEU A 46 17.80 20.76 7.23
CA LEU A 46 16.71 19.88 7.65
C LEU A 46 16.12 19.11 6.45
N ARG A 47 16.02 19.78 5.31
CA ARG A 47 15.57 19.18 4.05
C ARG A 47 16.53 18.09 3.58
N MET A 48 17.84 18.37 3.57
CA MET A 48 18.83 17.37 3.17
C MET A 48 18.80 16.13 4.09
N GLU A 49 18.70 16.33 5.41
CA GLU A 49 18.55 15.23 6.37
C GLU A 49 17.29 14.40 6.09
N LEU A 50 16.16 15.07 5.82
CA LEU A 50 14.89 14.39 5.50
C LEU A 50 14.95 13.63 4.17
N GLU A 51 15.53 14.23 3.13
CA GLU A 51 15.73 13.59 1.83
C GLU A 51 16.64 12.36 1.95
N GLN A 52 17.72 12.45 2.74
CA GLN A 52 18.60 11.31 3.01
C GLN A 52 17.87 10.20 3.77
N ALA A 53 17.10 10.53 4.81
CA ALA A 53 16.30 9.56 5.55
C ALA A 53 15.25 8.86 4.67
N VAL A 54 14.57 9.62 3.79
CA VAL A 54 13.62 9.06 2.83
C VAL A 54 14.29 8.15 1.81
N ASN A 55 15.44 8.57 1.27
CA ASN A 55 16.21 7.74 0.32
C ASN A 55 16.73 6.45 0.97
N ALA A 56 17.11 6.49 2.24
CA ALA A 56 17.51 5.30 2.99
C ALA A 56 16.38 4.26 3.12
N MET A 57 15.11 4.70 3.18
CA MET A 57 13.95 3.81 3.25
C MET A 57 13.67 3.06 1.93
N SER A 58 14.24 3.52 0.80
CA SER A 58 13.99 2.94 -0.53
C SER A 58 15.22 2.29 -1.18
N THR A 59 16.39 2.38 -0.56
CA THR A 59 17.67 1.81 -1.08
C THR A 59 18.02 0.48 -0.40
N GLY A 60 18.77 -0.39 -1.10
CA GLY A 60 19.22 -1.68 -0.56
C GLY A 60 18.08 -2.65 -0.22
N ILE A 61 17.06 -2.72 -1.08
CA ILE A 61 15.89 -3.59 -0.91
C ILE A 61 16.25 -5.02 -1.33
N ASN A 62 15.99 -5.99 -0.47
CA ASN A 62 16.12 -7.41 -0.80
C ASN A 62 14.84 -7.91 -1.49
N TYR A 63 14.74 -7.68 -2.80
CA TYR A 63 13.59 -8.11 -3.61
C TYR A 63 13.34 -9.63 -3.58
N PRO A 64 14.36 -10.52 -3.62
CA PRO A 64 14.13 -11.96 -3.50
C PRO A 64 13.43 -12.35 -2.21
N MET A 65 13.90 -11.83 -1.06
CA MET A 65 13.23 -12.10 0.22
C MET A 65 11.84 -11.46 0.26
N ALA A 66 11.68 -10.26 -0.28
CA ALA A 66 10.37 -9.64 -0.41
C ALA A 66 9.39 -10.50 -1.22
N ALA A 67 9.84 -11.14 -2.31
CA ALA A 67 9.03 -12.06 -3.10
C ALA A 67 8.58 -13.26 -2.27
N VAL A 68 9.49 -13.88 -1.53
CA VAL A 68 9.18 -15.00 -0.62
C VAL A 68 8.15 -14.55 0.43
N GLY A 69 8.37 -13.40 1.07
CA GLY A 69 7.42 -12.84 2.04
C GLY A 69 6.05 -12.58 1.43
N ALA A 70 5.99 -12.03 0.21
CA ALA A 70 4.74 -11.76 -0.49
C ALA A 70 3.98 -13.04 -0.84
N LEU A 71 4.68 -14.07 -1.33
CA LEU A 71 4.08 -15.36 -1.67
C LEU A 71 3.57 -16.10 -0.42
N LEU A 72 4.32 -16.08 0.68
CA LEU A 72 3.88 -16.68 1.95
C LEU A 72 2.66 -15.94 2.52
N GLY A 73 2.69 -14.60 2.53
CA GLY A 73 1.56 -13.79 2.97
C GLY A 73 0.32 -14.00 2.10
N GLY A 74 0.50 -14.04 0.77
CA GLY A 74 -0.57 -14.30 -0.18
C GLY A 74 -1.14 -15.71 -0.06
N ALA A 75 -0.30 -16.73 0.13
CA ALA A 75 -0.73 -18.11 0.37
C ALA A 75 -1.55 -18.22 1.68
N LEU A 76 -1.10 -17.57 2.75
CA LEU A 76 -1.85 -17.51 4.01
C LEU A 76 -3.20 -16.82 3.83
N GLY A 77 -3.23 -15.68 3.14
CA GLY A 77 -4.48 -14.98 2.84
C GLY A 77 -5.44 -15.80 1.98
N ALA A 78 -4.91 -16.51 0.98
CA ALA A 78 -5.69 -17.41 0.13
C ALA A 78 -6.29 -18.57 0.94
N ALA A 79 -5.52 -19.17 1.85
CA ALA A 79 -6.00 -20.22 2.74
C ALA A 79 -7.09 -19.73 3.69
N VAL A 80 -6.93 -18.53 4.27
CA VAL A 80 -7.94 -17.90 5.14
C VAL A 80 -9.24 -17.65 4.37
N TRP A 81 -9.16 -17.08 3.16
CA TRP A 81 -10.33 -16.91 2.31
C TRP A 81 -10.98 -18.25 2.01
N TRP A 82 -10.24 -19.17 1.40
CA TRP A 82 -10.75 -20.47 1.00
C TRP A 82 -11.47 -21.19 2.15
N GLY A 83 -10.81 -21.29 3.32
CA GLY A 83 -11.39 -21.92 4.50
C GLY A 83 -12.67 -21.23 4.96
N PHE A 84 -12.68 -19.90 5.04
CA PHE A 84 -13.89 -19.16 5.44
C PHE A 84 -15.05 -19.40 4.48
N THR A 85 -14.83 -19.27 3.17
CA THR A 85 -15.91 -19.40 2.17
C THR A 85 -16.48 -20.81 2.14
N VAL A 86 -15.63 -21.83 2.25
CA VAL A 86 -16.07 -23.23 2.28
C VAL A 86 -16.88 -23.53 3.54
N LEU A 87 -16.48 -23.00 4.70
CA LEU A 87 -17.18 -23.25 5.97
C LEU A 87 -18.50 -22.49 6.09
N THR A 88 -18.57 -21.27 5.54
CA THR A 88 -19.73 -20.39 5.72
C THR A 88 -20.69 -20.40 4.54
N HIS A 89 -20.27 -20.91 3.37
CA HIS A 89 -20.99 -20.78 2.10
C HIS A 89 -21.28 -19.32 1.68
N ILE A 90 -20.57 -18.35 2.25
CA ILE A 90 -20.74 -16.92 1.95
C ILE A 90 -19.43 -16.38 1.36
N ALA A 91 -19.52 -15.81 0.16
CA ALA A 91 -18.41 -15.07 -0.45
C ALA A 91 -18.43 -13.61 0.06
N PHE A 92 -17.59 -13.31 1.04
CA PHE A 92 -17.56 -11.99 1.68
C PHE A 92 -16.33 -11.18 1.25
N GLY A 93 -16.57 -10.07 0.56
CA GLY A 93 -15.51 -9.21 0.01
C GLY A 93 -14.53 -8.64 1.03
N LEU A 94 -14.92 -8.55 2.30
CA LEU A 94 -14.00 -8.10 3.36
C LEU A 94 -12.81 -9.06 3.52
N ILE A 95 -12.97 -10.35 3.20
CA ILE A 95 -11.88 -11.33 3.34
C ILE A 95 -10.88 -11.22 2.19
N ALA A 96 -11.28 -10.64 1.07
CA ALA A 96 -10.37 -10.25 -0.01
C ALA A 96 -9.29 -9.27 0.48
N VAL A 97 -9.60 -8.46 1.51
CA VAL A 97 -8.61 -7.61 2.18
C VAL A 97 -7.46 -8.43 2.77
N ALA A 98 -7.73 -9.63 3.28
CA ALA A 98 -6.71 -10.45 3.92
C ALA A 98 -5.59 -10.85 2.94
N ILE A 99 -5.92 -11.19 1.69
CA ILE A 99 -4.92 -11.55 0.67
C ILE A 99 -3.98 -10.38 0.40
N GLY A 100 -4.53 -9.23 -0.02
CA GLY A 100 -3.72 -8.07 -0.38
C GLY A 100 -2.93 -7.52 0.82
N PHE A 101 -3.56 -7.49 2.00
CA PHE A 101 -2.92 -7.05 3.23
C PHE A 101 -1.75 -7.94 3.64
N LEU A 102 -1.95 -9.26 3.69
CA LEU A 102 -0.92 -10.21 4.13
C LEU A 102 0.22 -10.31 3.12
N ALA A 103 -0.07 -10.33 1.82
CA ALA A 103 0.96 -10.34 0.78
C ALA A 103 1.83 -9.07 0.84
N ALA A 104 1.23 -7.88 0.96
CA ALA A 104 2.00 -6.65 1.06
C ALA A 104 2.77 -6.53 2.39
N HIS A 105 2.19 -6.94 3.52
CA HIS A 105 2.92 -6.98 4.79
C HIS A 105 4.08 -7.97 4.73
N GLY A 106 3.88 -9.15 4.15
CA GLY A 106 4.93 -10.12 3.91
C GLY A 106 6.06 -9.54 3.07
N ALA A 107 5.72 -8.88 1.96
CA ALA A 107 6.69 -8.22 1.09
C ALA A 107 7.53 -7.18 1.86
N VAL A 108 6.88 -6.27 2.59
CA VAL A 108 7.54 -5.20 3.35
C VAL A 108 8.38 -5.76 4.50
N ARG A 109 7.85 -6.73 5.24
CA ARG A 109 8.54 -7.32 6.39
C ARG A 109 9.81 -8.06 6.00
N PHE A 110 9.79 -8.75 4.86
CA PHE A 110 10.95 -9.48 4.32
C PHE A 110 11.89 -8.56 3.51
N ALA A 111 11.41 -7.41 3.05
CA ALA A 111 12.24 -6.34 2.50
C ALA A 111 13.00 -5.53 3.57
N GLY A 112 12.84 -5.86 4.86
CA GLY A 112 13.46 -5.11 5.97
C GLY A 112 12.71 -3.83 6.35
N ASN A 113 11.38 -3.83 6.25
CA ASN A 113 10.49 -2.67 6.47
C ASN A 113 10.74 -1.49 5.51
N LYS A 114 11.39 -1.76 4.38
CA LYS A 114 11.62 -0.79 3.30
C LYS A 114 10.40 -0.64 2.41
N ARG A 115 10.29 0.50 1.74
CA ARG A 115 9.16 0.84 0.85
C ARG A 115 9.67 1.38 -0.48
N SER A 116 9.12 0.87 -1.58
CA SER A 116 9.47 1.29 -2.93
C SER A 116 8.34 0.98 -3.92
N GLY A 117 8.35 1.67 -5.07
CA GLY A 117 7.43 1.34 -6.17
C GLY A 117 7.60 -0.10 -6.68
N GLY A 118 8.82 -0.64 -6.67
CA GLY A 118 9.08 -2.03 -7.06
C GLY A 118 8.40 -3.04 -6.11
N LEU A 119 8.38 -2.76 -4.81
CA LEU A 119 7.67 -3.59 -3.83
C LEU A 119 6.16 -3.54 -4.01
N GLN A 120 5.61 -2.42 -4.49
CA GLN A 120 4.18 -2.34 -4.83
C GLN A 120 3.85 -3.30 -5.98
N LEU A 121 4.61 -3.27 -7.08
CA LEU A 121 4.37 -4.15 -8.23
C LEU A 121 4.50 -5.63 -7.84
N LEU A 122 5.52 -5.95 -7.03
CA LEU A 122 5.73 -7.30 -6.52
C LEU A 122 4.56 -7.77 -5.66
N ALA A 123 4.11 -6.95 -4.71
CA ALA A 123 2.99 -7.28 -3.83
C ALA A 123 1.68 -7.44 -4.60
N ILE A 124 1.42 -6.56 -5.59
CA ILE A 124 0.26 -6.67 -6.49
C ILE A 124 0.30 -8.00 -7.25
N GLY A 125 1.43 -8.33 -7.88
CA GLY A 125 1.57 -9.56 -8.64
C GLY A 125 1.34 -10.81 -7.79
N ALA A 126 1.96 -10.86 -6.61
CA ALA A 126 1.76 -11.96 -5.66
C ALA A 126 0.29 -12.05 -5.20
N SER A 127 -0.35 -10.92 -4.91
CA SER A 127 -1.74 -10.88 -4.43
C SER A 127 -2.73 -11.33 -5.50
N ILE A 128 -2.52 -10.93 -6.77
CA ILE A 128 -3.34 -11.37 -7.91
C ILE A 128 -3.21 -12.89 -8.09
N LEU A 129 -1.98 -13.41 -8.04
CA LEU A 129 -1.75 -14.85 -8.12
C LEU A 129 -2.47 -15.60 -6.99
N SER A 130 -2.35 -15.11 -5.75
CA SER A 130 -3.02 -15.69 -4.59
C SER A 130 -4.55 -15.59 -4.66
N PHE A 131 -5.10 -14.51 -5.21
CA PHE A 131 -6.53 -14.36 -5.44
C PHE A 131 -7.09 -15.43 -6.37
N PHE A 132 -6.43 -15.65 -7.51
CA PHE A 132 -6.86 -16.68 -8.45
C PHE A 132 -6.63 -18.09 -7.90
N ALA A 133 -5.55 -18.31 -7.13
CA ALA A 133 -5.36 -19.57 -6.41
C ALA A 133 -6.47 -19.82 -5.40
N ALA A 134 -6.88 -18.82 -4.61
CA ALA A 134 -8.00 -18.94 -3.67
C ALA A 134 -9.31 -19.25 -4.40
N SER A 135 -9.59 -18.56 -5.50
CA SER A 135 -10.78 -18.77 -6.34
C SER A 135 -10.83 -20.20 -6.88
N TYR A 136 -9.69 -20.71 -7.37
CA TYR A 136 -9.57 -22.10 -7.80
C TYR A 136 -9.90 -23.06 -6.66
N LEU A 137 -9.31 -22.87 -5.47
CA LEU A 137 -9.54 -23.76 -4.33
C LEU A 137 -11.01 -23.79 -3.87
N VAL A 138 -11.66 -22.63 -3.84
CA VAL A 138 -13.09 -22.51 -3.52
C VAL A 138 -13.92 -23.28 -4.55
N ASN A 139 -13.74 -22.99 -5.84
CA ASN A 139 -14.52 -23.63 -6.91
C ASN A 139 -14.27 -25.13 -6.98
N MET A 140 -13.01 -25.56 -6.86
CA MET A 140 -12.62 -26.96 -6.79
C MET A 140 -13.31 -27.69 -5.64
N THR A 141 -13.42 -27.05 -4.46
CA THR A 141 -14.08 -27.65 -3.30
C THR A 141 -15.57 -27.85 -3.54
N PHE A 142 -16.28 -26.83 -4.02
CA PHE A 142 -17.71 -26.95 -4.30
C PHE A 142 -18.01 -27.90 -5.46
N LEU A 143 -17.20 -27.88 -6.53
CA LEU A 143 -17.32 -28.83 -7.63
C LEU A 143 -17.11 -30.27 -7.16
N ASN A 144 -16.09 -30.52 -6.34
CA ASN A 144 -15.87 -31.86 -5.79
C ASN A 144 -17.03 -32.32 -4.89
N GLN A 145 -17.63 -31.42 -4.08
CA GLN A 145 -18.82 -31.75 -3.29
C GLN A 145 -20.00 -32.14 -4.18
N GLU A 146 -20.20 -31.44 -5.30
CA GLU A 146 -21.27 -31.75 -6.26
C GLU A 146 -21.00 -33.06 -7.02
N LEU A 147 -19.76 -33.33 -7.40
CA LEU A 147 -19.37 -34.60 -8.03
C LEU A 147 -19.62 -35.79 -7.08
N VAL A 148 -19.34 -35.65 -5.78
CA VAL A 148 -19.69 -36.65 -4.76
C VAL A 148 -21.20 -36.89 -4.73
N ARG A 149 -22.00 -35.81 -4.72
CA ARG A 149 -23.47 -35.91 -4.71
C ARG A 149 -24.03 -36.63 -5.94
N ARG A 150 -23.38 -36.47 -7.10
CA ARG A 150 -23.74 -37.15 -8.36
C ARG A 150 -23.24 -38.60 -8.46
N GLY A 151 -22.49 -39.09 -7.47
CA GLY A 151 -21.92 -40.44 -7.49
C GLY A 151 -20.71 -40.61 -8.41
N GLU A 152 -20.12 -39.52 -8.89
CA GLU A 152 -18.91 -39.55 -9.72
C GLU A 152 -17.71 -39.98 -8.88
N THR A 153 -16.81 -40.77 -9.45
CA THR A 153 -15.61 -41.30 -8.75
C THR A 153 -14.38 -40.42 -8.92
N TRP A 154 -14.36 -39.54 -9.92
CA TRP A 154 -13.25 -38.64 -10.20
C TRP A 154 -13.34 -37.34 -9.39
N ARG A 155 -12.19 -36.73 -9.10
CA ARG A 155 -12.08 -35.50 -8.31
C ARG A 155 -11.06 -34.55 -8.93
N LEU A 156 -11.29 -33.26 -8.76
CA LEU A 156 -10.32 -32.21 -9.03
C LEU A 156 -9.29 -32.15 -7.90
N GLY A 157 -8.00 -32.12 -8.26
CA GLY A 157 -6.91 -31.99 -7.30
C GLY A 157 -6.71 -30.56 -6.78
N VAL A 158 -6.02 -30.43 -5.65
CA VAL A 158 -5.60 -29.13 -5.07
C VAL A 158 -4.64 -28.40 -6.02
N VAL A 159 -3.81 -29.16 -6.72
CA VAL A 159 -2.96 -28.63 -7.80
C VAL A 159 -3.65 -28.94 -9.13
N PRO A 160 -3.88 -27.93 -10.00
CA PRO A 160 -4.46 -28.16 -11.32
C PRO A 160 -3.50 -28.99 -12.19
N ALA A 161 -4.04 -29.94 -12.94
CA ALA A 161 -3.26 -30.78 -13.84
C ALA A 161 -2.75 -30.02 -15.07
N SER A 162 -3.40 -28.91 -15.42
CA SER A 162 -2.99 -28.02 -16.50
C SER A 162 -3.47 -26.60 -16.28
N PHE A 163 -2.83 -25.64 -16.95
CA PHE A 163 -3.27 -24.25 -16.93
C PHE A 163 -4.67 -24.05 -17.51
N GLY A 164 -5.04 -24.84 -18.54
CA GLY A 164 -6.39 -24.82 -19.11
C GLY A 164 -7.45 -25.24 -18.09
N GLN A 165 -7.20 -26.31 -17.33
CA GLN A 165 -8.10 -26.72 -16.25
C GLN A 165 -8.24 -25.64 -15.16
N PHE A 166 -7.11 -25.02 -14.77
CA PHE A 166 -7.12 -23.92 -13.80
C PHE A 166 -8.04 -22.79 -14.27
N LEU A 167 -7.87 -22.31 -15.50
CA LEU A 167 -8.69 -21.23 -16.05
C LEU A 167 -10.17 -21.62 -16.16
N SER A 168 -10.48 -22.85 -16.60
CA SER A 168 -11.86 -23.33 -16.67
C SER A 168 -12.53 -23.37 -15.30
N VAL A 169 -11.80 -23.79 -14.25
CA VAL A 169 -12.33 -23.84 -12.88
C VAL A 169 -12.47 -22.44 -12.28
N VAL A 170 -11.51 -21.54 -12.51
CA VAL A 170 -11.54 -20.16 -11.99
C VAL A 170 -12.61 -19.31 -12.67
N SER A 171 -12.77 -19.46 -13.99
CA SER A 171 -13.80 -18.72 -14.73
C SER A 171 -15.23 -19.18 -14.40
N LEU A 172 -15.37 -20.37 -13.82
CA LEU A 172 -16.64 -20.92 -13.39
C LEU A 172 -17.22 -20.06 -12.26
N GLY A 173 -18.26 -19.30 -12.55
CA GLY A 173 -18.87 -18.38 -11.57
C GLY A 173 -18.13 -17.06 -11.39
N PHE A 174 -17.10 -16.76 -12.20
CA PHE A 174 -16.44 -15.47 -12.17
C PHE A 174 -17.40 -14.37 -12.63
N GLY A 175 -17.73 -13.46 -11.72
CA GLY A 175 -18.70 -12.40 -11.93
C GLY A 175 -18.17 -11.01 -11.67
N LEU A 176 -19.07 -10.03 -11.76
CA LEU A 176 -18.75 -8.62 -11.47
C LEU A 176 -18.23 -8.43 -10.03
N MET A 177 -18.72 -9.22 -9.09
CA MET A 177 -18.28 -9.16 -7.69
C MET A 177 -16.81 -9.57 -7.51
N ASP A 178 -16.33 -10.54 -8.28
CA ASP A 178 -14.92 -10.96 -8.21
C ASP A 178 -13.98 -9.87 -8.71
N LEU A 179 -14.42 -9.07 -9.68
CA LEU A 179 -13.68 -7.88 -10.12
C LEU A 179 -13.58 -6.84 -9.00
N VAL A 180 -14.67 -6.64 -8.23
CA VAL A 180 -14.65 -5.74 -7.07
C VAL A 180 -13.68 -6.27 -6.00
N PHE A 181 -13.71 -7.57 -5.72
CA PHE A 181 -12.81 -8.17 -4.74
C PHE A 181 -11.35 -8.11 -5.20
N LEU A 182 -11.09 -8.36 -6.48
CA LEU A 182 -9.76 -8.21 -7.08
C LEU A 182 -9.27 -6.77 -6.98
N ALA A 183 -10.13 -5.78 -7.22
CA ALA A 183 -9.78 -4.37 -7.05
C ALA A 183 -9.41 -4.03 -5.61
N ILE A 184 -10.14 -4.57 -4.62
CA ILE A 184 -9.81 -4.42 -3.19
C ILE A 184 -8.46 -5.06 -2.88
N VAL A 185 -8.21 -6.28 -3.38
CA VAL A 185 -6.94 -6.99 -3.18
C VAL A 185 -5.77 -6.19 -3.73
N VAL A 186 -5.90 -5.69 -4.97
CA VAL A 186 -4.88 -4.87 -5.64
C VAL A 186 -4.67 -3.55 -4.88
N TYR A 187 -5.74 -2.89 -4.45
CA TYR A 187 -5.64 -1.64 -3.69
C TYR A 187 -4.88 -1.84 -2.38
N GLN A 188 -5.18 -2.89 -1.62
CA GLN A 188 -4.48 -3.20 -0.37
C GLN A 188 -3.03 -3.60 -0.61
N ALA A 189 -2.78 -4.38 -1.67
CA ALA A 189 -1.43 -4.78 -2.05
C ALA A 189 -0.56 -3.58 -2.47
N TRP A 190 -1.16 -2.57 -3.12
CA TRP A 190 -0.50 -1.37 -3.59
C TRP A 190 -0.27 -0.32 -2.49
N SER A 191 -1.24 -0.12 -1.61
CA SER A 191 -1.22 0.99 -0.64
C SER A 191 -0.13 0.83 0.43
N ILE A 192 0.10 -0.40 0.89
CA ILE A 192 1.02 -0.70 2.00
C ILE A 192 2.50 -0.46 1.65
N PRO A 193 3.05 -0.92 0.51
CA PRO A 193 4.46 -0.72 0.16
C PRO A 193 4.77 0.66 -0.43
N ARG A 194 3.80 1.59 -0.45
CA ARG A 194 3.91 2.88 -1.13
C ARG A 194 5.07 3.71 -0.56
N PRO A 195 5.99 4.21 -1.41
CA PRO A 195 7.08 5.07 -0.96
C PRO A 195 6.54 6.43 -0.51
N LEU A 196 7.18 7.01 0.49
CA LEU A 196 6.91 8.37 0.94
C LEU A 196 7.43 9.36 -0.11
N LYS A 197 6.57 10.29 -0.53
CA LYS A 197 6.94 11.40 -1.41
C LYS A 197 6.98 12.68 -0.58
N LEU A 198 8.11 13.39 -0.61
CA LEU A 198 8.21 14.71 0.01
C LEU A 198 7.49 15.74 -0.88
N PRO A 199 6.78 16.72 -0.30
CA PRO A 199 6.24 17.85 -1.07
C PRO A 199 7.34 18.58 -1.83
N ALA A 200 7.03 19.06 -3.04
CA ALA A 200 7.91 19.97 -3.75
C ALA A 200 8.09 21.26 -2.93
N PRO A 201 9.26 21.93 -3.00
CA PRO A 201 9.45 23.20 -2.32
C PRO A 201 8.36 24.20 -2.74
N ALA A 202 7.85 24.97 -1.78
CA ALA A 202 7.02 26.12 -2.08
C ALA A 202 7.82 27.04 -3.03
N ALA A 203 7.17 27.47 -4.12
CA ALA A 203 7.79 28.40 -5.06
C ALA A 203 8.15 29.71 -4.32
N PRO A 204 9.30 30.34 -4.66
CA PRO A 204 9.76 31.56 -4.03
C PRO A 204 8.78 32.73 -4.21
#